data_AF-A0A6J1R0X9-F1
#
_entry.id   AF-A0A6J1R0X9-F1
#
_cell.length_a   1.000
_cell.length_b   1.000
_cell.length_c   1.000
_cell.angle_alpha   90.00
_cell.angle_beta   90.00
_cell.angle_gamma   90.00
#
_symmetry.space_group_name_H-M   'P 1'
#
loop_
_entity.id
_entity.type
_entity.pdbx_description
1 polymer ?
#
loop_
_entity_poly.entity_id
_entity_poly.type
_entity_poly.pdbx_seq_one_letter_code
_entity_poly.pdbx_strand_id
1 'polypeptide(L)'
;MVRKKIHDPEMRTTYVLKAGQTLENTKVSERARALVVTKDTFQRFVDYTTEEDRIAAQREKEAAKIAALKKATYEKSKTWDSTIQNIKARQREELLSKRKKSEEERRVFVKEMTEKKVAERAEVVQQARRLLQQKRPLCRQINRALLVSECLRELDAQVTFQKAIRAMDQEHDVKYANSIKTDVAKYEELKKQEAEERTKKTRDYRTALKKQIEENERDNKLKATEELEAEKRDQRNTTQDMQLTKEKEMQDILNKKKRLQKFFKEAIEEKKRFELELKHNDELEDRALEVYRKAKDRVRKIHKSLALKEKEEKARQTQIIAEQHVSTEQAREAKERDILKKAVEEKEAAEVEKRKAQKEREEKMRALMEEYRLHDAAAKTRQRQEEKELRAWEMMQRFKRDEYDKQTNLEERKQQWQQKLEYGNELRKDIEEKQVDKEREKEVLEVEATKAAMEKANQRILVYGDEVLEESKGVRPLYPIIKVIEEIKKEMGLTPSKKKLEESTVKAERPRRKYRARRRCVCPKPVPVDQIYYLQ
;
A
#
# COMPACT_ATOMS: atom_id res chain seq x y z
N MET A 1 52.30 138.61 -7.75
CA MET A 1 52.64 139.75 -8.62
C MET A 1 54.14 139.72 -8.91
N VAL A 2 54.55 139.17 -10.06
CA VAL A 2 55.90 139.33 -10.60
C VAL A 2 55.67 139.73 -12.06
N ARG A 3 55.99 140.99 -12.40
CA ARG A 3 55.93 141.49 -13.77
C ARG A 3 56.90 140.64 -14.60
N LYS A 4 56.40 139.58 -15.25
CA LYS A 4 57.16 138.83 -16.24
C LYS A 4 57.46 139.83 -17.35
N LYS A 5 58.71 140.31 -17.37
CA LYS A 5 59.29 140.95 -18.54
C LYS A 5 58.92 140.05 -19.72
N ILE A 6 58.15 140.59 -20.66
CA ILE A 6 57.97 139.97 -21.96
C ILE A 6 59.37 139.94 -22.54
N HIS A 7 60.05 138.82 -22.32
CA HIS A 7 61.29 138.53 -22.98
C HIS A 7 60.85 138.18 -24.38
N ASP A 8 60.80 139.19 -25.26
CA ASP A 8 60.69 138.94 -26.68
C ASP A 8 61.85 138.01 -27.00
N PRO A 9 61.57 136.72 -27.30
CA PRO A 9 62.65 135.83 -27.63
C PRO A 9 63.25 136.41 -28.88
N GLU A 10 64.52 136.81 -28.82
CA GLU A 10 65.26 137.24 -30.00
C GLU A 10 65.44 136.03 -30.92
N MET A 11 64.35 135.60 -31.55
CA MET A 11 64.34 134.59 -32.58
C MET A 11 64.84 135.24 -33.84
N ARG A 12 66.17 135.30 -33.94
CA ARG A 12 66.83 135.87 -35.11
C ARG A 12 66.96 134.77 -36.16
N THR A 13 66.43 135.04 -37.34
CA THR A 13 66.69 134.23 -38.51
C THR A 13 67.94 134.77 -39.19
N THR A 14 68.97 133.95 -39.28
CA THR A 14 70.22 134.30 -39.95
C THR A 14 70.50 133.31 -41.06
N TYR A 15 71.20 133.76 -42.10
CA TYR A 15 71.68 132.89 -43.15
C TYR A 15 72.97 132.23 -42.69
N VAL A 16 73.02 130.90 -42.77
CA VAL A 16 74.23 130.14 -42.49
C VAL A 16 75.00 130.02 -43.80
N LEU A 17 76.14 130.69 -43.89
CA LEU A 17 77.06 130.57 -45.02
C LEU A 17 78.13 129.53 -44.71
N LYS A 18 78.47 128.70 -45.71
CA LYS A 18 79.56 127.73 -45.60
C LYS A 18 80.90 128.46 -45.78
N ALA A 19 81.96 127.98 -45.12
CA ALA A 19 83.28 128.62 -45.09
C ALA A 19 83.83 128.90 -46.52
N GLY A 20 84.35 130.11 -46.74
CA GLY A 20 84.85 130.57 -48.05
C GLY A 20 83.82 131.29 -48.93
N GLN A 21 82.52 131.24 -48.60
CA GLN A 21 81.47 131.96 -49.31
C GLN A 21 81.13 133.29 -48.63
N THR A 22 81.12 134.37 -49.41
CA THR A 22 80.59 135.67 -48.98
C THR A 22 79.21 135.90 -49.56
N LEU A 23 78.44 136.80 -48.92
CA LEU A 23 77.10 137.19 -49.38
C LEU A 23 77.10 137.68 -50.82
N GLU A 24 78.18 138.33 -51.27
CA GLU A 24 78.28 138.90 -52.61
C GLU A 24 78.48 137.82 -53.70
N ASN A 25 79.16 136.71 -53.37
CA ASN A 25 79.48 135.65 -54.33
C ASN A 25 78.46 134.49 -54.35
N THR A 26 77.44 134.51 -53.50
CA THR A 26 76.40 133.45 -53.44
C THR A 26 74.99 133.99 -53.71
N LYS A 27 74.33 133.37 -54.71
CA LYS A 27 72.95 133.66 -55.09
C LYS A 27 72.00 133.44 -53.90
N VAL A 28 71.01 134.31 -53.75
CA VAL A 28 70.08 134.33 -52.61
C VAL A 28 69.34 133.00 -52.41
N SER A 29 69.05 132.27 -53.50
CA SER A 29 68.35 130.97 -53.47
C SER A 29 69.09 129.86 -52.75
N GLU A 30 70.42 129.95 -52.64
CA GLU A 30 71.26 128.90 -52.02
C GLU A 30 71.57 129.19 -50.54
N ARG A 31 71.08 130.31 -49.99
CA ARG A 31 71.32 130.69 -48.60
C ARG A 31 70.34 129.98 -47.65
N ALA A 32 70.82 129.01 -46.87
CA ALA A 32 70.02 128.32 -45.85
C ALA A 32 69.75 129.21 -44.63
N ARG A 33 68.50 129.27 -44.15
CA ARG A 33 68.10 130.03 -42.95
C ARG A 33 68.13 129.14 -41.71
N ALA A 34 68.73 129.63 -40.63
CA ALA A 34 68.65 129.02 -39.30
C ALA A 34 67.92 129.96 -38.33
N LEU A 35 67.07 129.37 -37.48
CA LEU A 35 66.39 130.06 -36.39
C LEU A 35 67.21 129.88 -35.11
N VAL A 36 67.74 130.97 -34.57
CA VAL A 36 68.48 130.94 -33.31
C VAL A 36 67.50 131.23 -32.16
N VAL A 37 67.42 130.31 -31.19
CA VAL A 37 66.52 130.44 -30.02
C VAL A 37 67.30 130.23 -28.73
N THR A 38 66.84 130.80 -27.62
CA THR A 38 67.46 130.67 -26.30
C THR A 38 67.20 129.29 -25.68
N LYS A 39 68.18 128.76 -24.93
CA LYS A 39 68.18 127.40 -24.35
C LYS A 39 66.95 127.10 -23.47
N ASP A 40 66.48 128.09 -22.71
CA ASP A 40 65.34 127.94 -21.80
C ASP A 40 64.03 127.61 -22.53
N THR A 41 63.85 128.18 -23.72
CA THR A 41 62.64 127.90 -24.53
C THR A 41 62.64 126.47 -25.06
N PHE A 42 63.80 125.90 -25.35
CA PHE A 42 63.94 124.51 -25.80
C PHE A 42 63.61 123.50 -24.69
N GLN A 43 64.05 123.73 -23.45
CA GLN A 43 63.80 122.80 -22.34
C GLN A 43 62.31 122.66 -21.99
N ARG A 44 61.53 123.74 -22.07
CA ARG A 44 60.09 123.67 -21.81
C ARG A 44 59.33 122.79 -22.82
N PHE A 45 59.81 122.70 -24.05
CA PHE A 45 59.25 121.77 -25.04
C PHE A 45 59.54 120.32 -24.68
N VAL A 46 60.68 120.02 -24.06
CA VAL A 46 61.05 118.64 -23.68
C VAL A 46 60.22 118.14 -22.50
N ASP A 47 60.03 118.96 -21.46
CA ASP A 47 59.29 118.51 -20.26
C ASP A 47 57.83 118.12 -20.57
N TYR A 48 57.15 118.87 -21.43
CA TYR A 48 55.77 118.60 -21.83
C TYR A 48 55.61 117.27 -22.58
N THR A 49 56.66 116.78 -23.23
CA THR A 49 56.62 115.51 -23.97
C THR A 49 56.74 114.26 -23.09
N THR A 50 57.05 114.39 -21.79
CA THR A 50 57.37 113.24 -20.91
C THR A 50 56.40 113.03 -19.74
N GLU A 51 55.30 113.79 -19.66
CA GLU A 51 54.37 113.78 -18.52
C GLU A 51 53.40 112.58 -18.54
N GLU A 52 52.88 112.21 -19.72
CA GLU A 52 51.93 111.10 -19.88
C GLU A 52 52.53 109.74 -19.48
N ASP A 53 53.79 109.51 -19.84
CA ASP A 53 54.51 108.27 -19.52
C ASP A 53 54.65 108.04 -18.00
N ARG A 54 54.79 109.11 -17.21
CA ARG A 54 54.90 109.02 -15.75
C ARG A 54 53.58 108.59 -15.11
N ILE A 55 52.45 109.06 -15.63
CA ILE A 55 51.11 108.72 -15.13
C ILE A 55 50.78 107.26 -15.45
N ALA A 56 51.11 106.80 -16.67
CA ALA A 56 50.94 105.40 -17.07
C ALA A 56 51.71 104.45 -16.14
N ALA A 57 52.99 104.76 -15.86
CA ALA A 57 53.84 103.95 -14.98
C ALA A 57 53.32 103.86 -13.52
N GLN A 58 52.59 104.87 -13.03
CA GLN A 58 51.98 104.81 -11.70
C GLN A 58 50.75 103.90 -11.66
N ARG A 59 49.87 103.98 -12.68
CA ARG A 59 48.68 103.12 -12.78
C ARG A 59 49.05 101.64 -12.90
N GLU A 60 50.09 101.31 -13.66
CA GLU A 60 50.57 99.93 -13.77
C GLU A 60 51.04 99.37 -12.42
N LYS A 61 51.75 100.18 -11.62
CA LYS A 61 52.21 99.77 -10.28
C LYS A 61 51.05 99.50 -9.33
N GLU A 62 49.98 100.29 -9.39
CA GLU A 62 48.79 100.09 -8.56
C GLU A 62 47.99 98.86 -8.99
N ALA A 63 47.80 98.66 -10.29
CA ALA A 63 47.17 97.46 -10.84
C ALA A 63 47.93 96.19 -10.43
N ALA A 64 49.27 96.22 -10.49
CA ALA A 64 50.12 95.11 -10.07
C ALA A 64 49.96 94.79 -8.56
N LYS A 65 49.87 95.81 -7.70
CA LYS A 65 49.62 95.63 -6.25
C LYS A 65 48.27 94.99 -5.97
N ILE A 66 47.20 95.45 -6.63
CA ILE A 66 45.85 94.89 -6.45
C ILE A 66 45.80 93.44 -6.93
N ALA A 67 46.43 93.13 -8.06
CA ALA A 67 46.52 91.77 -8.58
C ALA A 67 47.28 90.83 -7.62
N ALA A 68 48.37 91.31 -7.02
CA ALA A 68 49.13 90.55 -6.02
C ALA A 68 48.29 90.25 -4.77
N LEU A 69 47.53 91.23 -4.26
CA LEU A 69 46.66 91.03 -3.10
C LEU A 69 45.54 90.04 -3.38
N LYS A 70 44.89 90.11 -4.56
CA LYS A 70 43.86 89.15 -4.97
C LYS A 70 44.39 87.72 -5.08
N LYS A 71 45.60 87.55 -5.63
CA LYS A 71 46.28 86.25 -5.67
C LYS A 71 46.55 85.70 -4.27
N ALA A 72 47.12 86.52 -3.38
CA ALA A 72 47.42 86.11 -2.01
C ALA A 72 46.16 85.73 -1.20
N THR A 73 45.03 86.41 -1.42
CA THR A 73 43.76 86.07 -0.76
C THR A 73 43.15 84.78 -1.30
N TYR A 74 43.23 84.56 -2.61
CA TYR A 74 42.77 83.33 -3.25
C TYR A 74 43.59 82.10 -2.82
N GLU A 75 44.91 82.23 -2.72
CA GLU A 75 45.79 81.14 -2.28
C GLU A 75 45.49 80.71 -0.85
N LYS A 76 45.20 81.66 0.04
CA LYS A 76 44.81 81.36 1.42
C LYS A 76 43.44 80.66 1.48
N SER A 77 42.43 81.14 0.76
CA SER A 77 41.07 80.60 0.81
C SER A 77 40.94 79.19 0.21
N LYS A 78 41.84 78.81 -0.71
CA LYS A 78 41.92 77.45 -1.27
C LYS A 78 42.12 76.38 -0.20
N THR A 79 42.85 76.71 0.87
CA THR A 79 43.17 75.78 1.96
C THR A 79 42.13 75.73 3.08
N TRP A 80 41.06 76.53 2.99
CA TRP A 80 40.02 76.54 4.02
C TRP A 80 39.02 75.41 3.83
N ASP A 81 38.93 74.54 4.82
CA ASP A 81 38.02 73.39 4.82
C ASP A 81 36.54 73.78 4.70
N SER A 82 36.16 74.97 5.17
CA SER A 82 34.78 75.48 5.13
C SER A 82 34.37 76.03 3.77
N THR A 83 35.29 76.14 2.81
CA THR A 83 34.94 76.55 1.44
C THR A 83 34.01 75.52 0.81
N ILE A 84 32.92 75.97 0.18
CA ILE A 84 31.91 75.10 -0.46
C ILE A 84 32.55 74.07 -1.40
N GLN A 85 33.63 74.43 -2.08
CA GLN A 85 34.39 73.53 -2.96
C GLN A 85 35.02 72.36 -2.19
N ASN A 86 35.64 72.62 -1.03
CA ASN A 86 36.30 71.59 -0.22
C ASN A 86 35.28 70.69 0.49
N ILE A 87 34.14 71.23 0.94
CA ILE A 87 33.02 70.42 1.48
C ILE A 87 32.46 69.49 0.41
N LYS A 88 32.22 70.00 -0.81
CA LYS A 88 31.76 69.17 -1.94
C LYS A 88 32.79 68.11 -2.34
N ALA A 89 34.08 68.41 -2.27
CA ALA A 89 35.14 67.44 -2.52
C ALA A 89 35.11 66.32 -1.47
N ARG A 90 35.06 66.66 -0.17
CA ARG A 90 34.98 65.69 0.93
C ARG A 90 33.75 64.80 0.85
N GLN A 91 32.57 65.35 0.59
CA GLN A 91 31.34 64.56 0.43
C GLN A 91 31.43 63.60 -0.78
N ARG A 92 32.04 64.04 -1.89
CA ARG A 92 32.28 63.15 -3.05
C ARG A 92 33.24 62.03 -2.69
N GLU A 93 34.32 62.33 -1.98
CA GLU A 93 35.28 61.32 -1.50
C GLU A 93 34.63 60.31 -0.55
N GLU A 94 33.80 60.77 0.39
CA GLU A 94 33.06 59.89 1.29
C GLU A 94 32.08 58.98 0.53
N LEU A 95 31.32 59.52 -0.43
CA LEU A 95 30.42 58.72 -1.26
C LEU A 95 31.19 57.69 -2.10
N LEU A 96 32.32 58.09 -2.68
CA LEU A 96 33.20 57.17 -3.40
C LEU A 96 33.76 56.08 -2.47
N SER A 97 34.13 56.42 -1.24
CA SER A 97 34.63 55.45 -0.26
C SER A 97 33.56 54.45 0.16
N LYS A 98 32.32 54.91 0.41
CA LYS A 98 31.18 54.04 0.73
C LYS A 98 30.83 53.13 -0.43
N ARG A 99 30.85 53.66 -1.66
CA ARG A 99 30.62 52.87 -2.86
C ARG A 99 31.70 51.79 -3.02
N LYS A 100 32.98 52.14 -2.85
CA LYS A 100 34.09 51.17 -2.88
C LYS A 100 33.90 50.05 -1.85
N LYS A 101 33.60 50.39 -0.59
CA LYS A 101 33.31 49.40 0.47
C LYS A 101 32.14 48.49 0.11
N SER A 102 31.03 49.04 -0.36
CA SER A 102 29.87 48.24 -0.77
C SER A 102 30.15 47.33 -1.98
N GLU A 103 31.00 47.78 -2.91
CA GLU A 103 31.44 46.98 -4.04
C GLU A 103 32.40 45.87 -3.60
N GLU A 104 33.27 46.13 -2.61
CA GLU A 104 34.15 45.14 -1.99
C GLU A 104 33.33 44.08 -1.24
N GLU A 105 32.37 44.46 -0.41
CA GLU A 105 31.46 43.55 0.29
C GLU A 105 30.67 42.67 -0.69
N ARG A 106 30.14 43.25 -1.76
CA ARG A 106 29.46 42.49 -2.83
C ARG A 106 30.40 41.51 -3.50
N ARG A 107 31.65 41.90 -3.77
CA ARG A 107 32.66 41.01 -4.37
C ARG A 107 33.00 39.85 -3.43
N VAL A 108 33.16 40.09 -2.13
CA VAL A 108 33.40 39.05 -1.13
C VAL A 108 32.20 38.09 -1.07
N PHE A 109 30.98 38.61 -0.94
CA PHE A 109 29.77 37.80 -0.92
C PHE A 109 29.62 36.93 -2.19
N VAL A 110 29.86 37.50 -3.37
CA VAL A 110 29.82 36.73 -4.62
C VAL A 110 30.86 35.63 -4.62
N LYS A 111 32.11 35.91 -4.18
CA LYS A 111 33.17 34.89 -4.08
C LYS A 111 32.75 33.76 -3.15
N GLU A 112 32.30 34.05 -1.93
CA GLU A 112 31.83 33.05 -0.98
C GLU A 112 30.68 32.20 -1.54
N MET A 113 29.71 32.84 -2.19
CA MET A 113 28.59 32.12 -2.81
C MET A 113 29.02 31.26 -3.99
N THR A 114 30.02 31.70 -4.76
CA THR A 114 30.59 30.87 -5.83
C THR A 114 31.36 29.69 -5.27
N GLU A 115 32.14 29.87 -4.20
CA GLU A 115 32.87 28.79 -3.53
C GLU A 115 31.92 27.74 -2.95
N LYS A 116 30.85 28.17 -2.26
CA LYS A 116 29.79 27.27 -1.76
C LYS A 116 29.14 26.48 -2.90
N LYS A 117 28.73 27.15 -3.98
CA LYS A 117 28.15 26.48 -5.15
C LYS A 117 29.11 25.51 -5.82
N VAL A 118 30.41 25.83 -5.87
CA VAL A 118 31.43 24.94 -6.41
C VAL A 118 31.62 23.71 -5.50
N ALA A 119 31.63 23.89 -4.18
CA ALA A 119 31.69 22.80 -3.22
C ALA A 119 30.46 21.88 -3.32
N GLU A 120 29.25 22.44 -3.32
CA GLU A 120 27.99 21.68 -3.51
C GLU A 120 28.00 20.90 -4.83
N ARG A 121 28.42 21.54 -5.94
CA ARG A 121 28.57 20.86 -7.23
C ARG A 121 29.60 19.74 -7.16
N ALA A 122 30.72 19.94 -6.46
CA ALA A 122 31.74 18.91 -6.30
C ALA A 122 31.20 17.70 -5.52
N GLU A 123 30.42 17.92 -4.45
CA GLU A 123 29.75 16.86 -3.69
C GLU A 123 28.76 16.07 -4.55
N VAL A 124 27.90 16.76 -5.30
CA VAL A 124 26.94 16.13 -6.22
C VAL A 124 27.67 15.28 -7.26
N VAL A 125 28.77 15.80 -7.83
CA VAL A 125 29.59 15.06 -8.78
C VAL A 125 30.25 13.85 -8.12
N GLN A 126 30.74 13.95 -6.88
CA GLN A 126 31.28 12.83 -6.13
C GLN A 126 30.23 11.74 -5.87
N GLN A 127 29.02 12.12 -5.43
CA GLN A 127 27.91 11.17 -5.23
C GLN A 127 27.52 10.48 -6.54
N ALA A 128 27.40 11.24 -7.64
CA ALA A 128 27.12 10.67 -8.96
C ALA A 128 28.20 9.69 -9.41
N ARG A 129 29.49 10.03 -9.19
CA ARG A 129 30.62 9.13 -9.49
C ARG A 129 30.56 7.83 -8.68
N ARG A 130 30.23 7.89 -7.38
CA ARG A 130 30.04 6.70 -6.54
C ARG A 130 28.91 5.80 -7.07
N LEU A 131 27.76 6.38 -7.42
CA LEU A 131 26.64 5.63 -7.99
C LEU A 131 26.99 4.99 -9.33
N LEU A 132 27.71 5.70 -10.21
CA LEU A 132 28.18 5.15 -11.48
C LEU A 132 29.16 4.00 -11.27
N GLN A 133 30.05 4.11 -10.28
CA GLN A 133 30.99 3.06 -9.91
C GLN A 133 30.25 1.81 -9.42
N GLN A 134 29.27 1.96 -8.52
CA GLN A 134 28.43 0.85 -8.04
C GLN A 134 27.62 0.18 -9.16
N LYS A 135 27.21 0.95 -10.18
CA LYS A 135 26.50 0.45 -11.36
C LYS A 135 27.40 -0.33 -12.33
N ARG A 136 28.72 -0.34 -12.18
CA ARG A 136 29.63 -1.15 -13.03
C ARG A 136 29.41 -2.65 -12.82
N PRO A 137 29.57 -3.50 -13.85
CA PRO A 137 29.25 -4.92 -13.77
C PRO A 137 30.03 -5.65 -12.67
N LEU A 138 31.33 -5.39 -12.54
CA LEU A 138 32.18 -6.02 -11.52
C LEU A 138 31.81 -5.54 -10.10
N CYS A 139 31.54 -4.24 -9.91
CA CYS A 139 31.03 -3.73 -8.63
C CYS A 139 29.65 -4.29 -8.28
N ARG A 140 28.78 -4.55 -9.27
CA ARG A 140 27.49 -5.24 -9.04
C ARG A 140 27.69 -6.68 -8.56
N GLN A 141 28.72 -7.39 -9.03
CA GLN A 141 29.06 -8.71 -8.51
C GLN A 141 29.47 -8.63 -7.04
N ILE A 142 30.31 -7.65 -6.68
CA ILE A 142 30.69 -7.37 -5.28
C ILE A 142 29.45 -7.06 -4.43
N ASN A 143 28.53 -6.23 -4.92
CA ASN A 143 27.27 -5.92 -4.24
C ASN A 143 26.36 -7.13 -4.03
N ARG A 144 26.31 -8.05 -5.00
CA ARG A 144 25.59 -9.31 -4.85
C ARG A 144 26.25 -10.19 -3.78
N ALA A 145 27.57 -10.24 -3.75
CA ALA A 145 28.31 -10.98 -2.71
C ALA A 145 28.09 -10.38 -1.32
N LEU A 146 28.06 -9.05 -1.22
CA LEU A 146 27.70 -8.33 -0.01
C LEU A 146 26.29 -8.71 0.46
N LEU A 147 25.30 -8.69 -0.44
CA LEU A 147 23.94 -9.12 -0.11
C LEU A 147 23.90 -10.57 0.38
N VAL A 148 24.62 -11.49 -0.28
CA VAL A 148 24.71 -12.89 0.15
C VAL A 148 25.35 -13.00 1.54
N SER A 149 26.38 -12.22 1.84
CA SER A 149 27.00 -12.22 3.17
C SER A 149 26.05 -11.70 4.26
N GLU A 150 25.22 -10.68 3.96
CA GLU A 150 24.17 -10.22 4.87
C GLU A 150 23.10 -11.29 5.08
N CYS A 151 22.67 -11.99 4.03
CA CYS A 151 21.75 -13.12 4.15
C CYS A 151 22.30 -14.23 5.07
N LEU A 152 23.61 -14.52 4.99
CA LEU A 152 24.25 -15.50 5.86
C LEU A 152 24.30 -15.03 7.32
N ARG A 153 24.59 -13.74 7.56
CA ARG A 153 24.55 -13.15 8.91
C ARG A 153 23.16 -13.28 9.54
N GLU A 154 22.12 -12.95 8.79
CA GLU A 154 20.73 -13.08 9.24
C GLU A 154 20.35 -14.55 9.44
N LEU A 155 20.82 -15.46 8.60
CA LEU A 155 20.58 -16.89 8.76
C LEU A 155 21.23 -17.43 10.04
N ASP A 156 22.47 -17.03 10.34
CA ASP A 156 23.14 -17.39 11.58
C ASP A 156 22.35 -16.88 12.80
N ALA A 157 21.86 -15.64 12.75
CA ALA A 157 20.99 -15.09 13.79
C ALA A 157 19.70 -15.92 13.95
N GLN A 158 19.04 -16.29 12.86
CA GLN A 158 17.86 -17.16 12.90
C GLN A 158 18.17 -18.54 13.50
N VAL A 159 19.31 -19.14 13.15
CA VAL A 159 19.75 -20.43 13.71
C VAL A 159 19.99 -20.30 15.22
N THR A 160 20.64 -19.23 15.68
CA THR A 160 20.84 -19.00 17.13
C THR A 160 19.51 -18.84 17.85
N PHE A 161 18.57 -18.10 17.26
CA PHE A 161 17.23 -17.92 17.81
C PHE A 161 16.43 -19.23 17.87
N GLN A 162 16.49 -20.06 16.83
CA GLN A 162 15.86 -21.38 16.82
C GLN A 162 16.46 -22.31 17.87
N LYS A 163 17.78 -22.26 18.09
CA LYS A 163 18.43 -23.03 19.17
C LYS A 163 17.92 -22.59 20.54
N ALA A 164 17.72 -21.28 20.75
CA ALA A 164 17.15 -20.76 21.98
C ALA A 164 15.70 -21.22 22.19
N ILE A 165 14.86 -21.19 21.15
CA ILE A 165 13.49 -21.73 21.22
C ILE A 165 13.50 -23.21 21.61
N ARG A 166 14.31 -24.03 20.93
CA ARG A 166 14.42 -25.46 21.24
C ARG A 166 14.87 -25.71 22.68
N ALA A 167 15.78 -24.90 23.22
CA ALA A 167 16.19 -24.99 24.60
C ALA A 167 15.03 -24.66 25.57
N MET A 168 14.25 -23.60 25.28
CA MET A 168 13.06 -23.26 26.06
C MET A 168 11.98 -24.35 26.00
N ASP A 169 11.74 -24.94 24.83
CA ASP A 169 10.78 -26.05 24.67
C ASP A 169 11.23 -27.27 25.49
N GLN A 170 12.51 -27.63 25.45
CA GLN A 170 13.06 -28.70 26.28
C GLN A 170 12.89 -28.42 27.78
N GLU A 171 13.14 -27.18 28.23
CA GLU A 171 12.89 -26.80 29.62
C GLU A 171 11.40 -26.91 29.99
N HIS A 172 10.50 -26.53 29.09
CA HIS A 172 9.06 -26.63 29.29
C HIS A 172 8.60 -28.10 29.36
N ASP A 173 9.10 -28.95 28.46
CA ASP A 173 8.82 -30.38 28.45
C ASP A 173 9.30 -31.06 29.74
N VAL A 174 10.49 -30.69 30.24
CA VAL A 174 11.00 -31.19 31.53
C VAL A 174 10.11 -30.73 32.68
N LYS A 175 9.68 -29.46 32.70
CA LYS A 175 8.75 -28.95 33.72
C LYS A 175 7.41 -29.70 33.69
N TYR A 176 6.86 -29.93 32.51
CA TYR A 176 5.61 -30.66 32.32
C TYR A 176 5.73 -32.15 32.71
N ALA A 177 6.81 -32.82 32.31
CA ALA A 177 7.07 -34.20 32.73
C ALA A 177 7.19 -34.30 34.27
N ASN A 178 7.83 -33.31 34.91
CA ASN A 178 7.92 -33.25 36.36
C ASN A 178 6.55 -33.01 37.01
N SER A 179 5.68 -32.16 36.45
CA SER A 179 4.33 -31.97 37.00
C SER A 179 3.51 -33.26 36.92
N ILE A 180 3.57 -33.99 35.80
CA ILE A 180 2.91 -35.30 35.68
C ILE A 180 3.44 -36.27 36.75
N LYS A 181 4.77 -36.37 36.92
CA LYS A 181 5.36 -37.22 37.97
C LYS A 181 4.84 -36.87 39.35
N THR A 182 4.74 -35.56 39.67
CA THR A 182 4.20 -35.13 40.97
C THR A 182 2.72 -35.48 41.13
N ASP A 183 1.92 -35.38 40.07
CA ASP A 183 0.49 -35.68 40.15
C ASP A 183 0.22 -37.20 40.21
N VAL A 184 1.03 -38.00 39.52
CA VAL A 184 1.01 -39.47 39.67
C VAL A 184 1.38 -39.86 41.09
N ALA A 185 2.44 -39.28 41.66
CA ALA A 185 2.83 -39.55 43.05
C ALA A 185 1.70 -39.20 44.03
N LYS A 186 1.05 -38.03 43.89
CA LYS A 186 -0.12 -37.66 44.70
C LYS A 186 -1.28 -38.65 44.52
N TYR A 187 -1.56 -39.09 43.29
CA TYR A 187 -2.62 -40.05 43.03
C TYR A 187 -2.33 -41.41 43.67
N GLU A 188 -1.09 -41.90 43.59
CA GLU A 188 -0.67 -43.13 44.26
C GLU A 188 -0.80 -43.03 45.78
N GLU A 189 -0.42 -41.89 46.37
CA GLU A 189 -0.63 -41.62 47.80
C GLU A 189 -2.10 -41.62 48.18
N LEU A 190 -2.97 -40.96 47.40
CA LEU A 190 -4.41 -41.00 47.60
C LEU A 190 -4.97 -42.43 47.50
N LYS A 191 -4.50 -43.23 46.53
CA LYS A 191 -4.93 -44.63 46.39
C LYS A 191 -4.49 -45.50 47.57
N LYS A 192 -3.29 -45.26 48.11
CA LYS A 192 -2.84 -45.93 49.34
C LYS A 192 -3.73 -45.55 50.52
N GLN A 193 -4.06 -44.27 50.69
CA GLN A 193 -4.97 -43.81 51.74
C GLN A 193 -6.37 -44.42 51.60
N GLU A 194 -6.96 -44.42 50.39
CA GLU A 194 -8.26 -45.07 50.14
C GLU A 194 -8.22 -46.57 50.46
N ALA A 195 -7.14 -47.26 50.08
CA ALA A 195 -6.97 -48.68 50.38
C ALA A 195 -6.87 -48.90 51.90
N GLU A 196 -6.08 -48.11 52.60
CA GLU A 196 -5.98 -48.14 54.06
C GLU A 196 -7.34 -47.91 54.72
N GLU A 197 -8.11 -46.90 54.29
CA GLU A 197 -9.46 -46.67 54.79
C GLU A 197 -10.40 -47.84 54.54
N ARG A 198 -10.36 -48.45 53.35
CA ARG A 198 -11.14 -49.66 53.05
C ARG A 198 -10.74 -50.79 53.98
N THR A 199 -9.45 -51.02 54.18
CA THR A 199 -9.00 -52.07 55.11
C THR A 199 -9.45 -51.81 56.54
N LYS A 200 -9.43 -50.54 57.00
CA LYS A 200 -9.98 -50.14 58.32
C LYS A 200 -11.47 -50.44 58.40
N LYS A 201 -12.28 -49.98 57.44
CA LYS A 201 -13.73 -50.26 57.38
C LYS A 201 -14.05 -51.76 57.36
N THR A 202 -13.31 -52.55 56.58
CA THR A 202 -13.47 -54.00 56.55
C THR A 202 -13.09 -54.66 57.88
N ARG A 203 -12.02 -54.19 58.53
CA ARG A 203 -11.64 -54.66 59.89
C ARG A 203 -12.74 -54.34 60.89
N ASP A 204 -13.22 -53.10 60.91
CA ASP A 204 -14.27 -52.65 61.83
C ASP A 204 -15.55 -53.47 61.62
N TYR A 205 -15.99 -53.63 60.38
CA TYR A 205 -17.16 -54.46 60.04
C TYR A 205 -16.96 -55.92 60.46
N ARG A 206 -15.77 -56.50 60.23
CA ARG A 206 -15.45 -57.86 60.67
C ARG A 206 -15.50 -57.99 62.19
N THR A 207 -15.04 -56.98 62.94
CA THR A 207 -15.15 -56.99 64.41
C THR A 207 -16.60 -56.87 64.87
N ALA A 208 -17.43 -56.07 64.20
CA ALA A 208 -18.86 -55.96 64.50
C ALA A 208 -19.60 -57.29 64.25
N LEU A 209 -19.35 -57.94 63.10
CA LEU A 209 -19.93 -59.26 62.80
C LEU A 209 -19.51 -60.31 63.83
N LYS A 210 -18.24 -60.34 64.26
CA LYS A 210 -17.78 -61.25 65.31
C LYS A 210 -18.57 -61.05 66.61
N LYS A 211 -18.75 -59.80 67.05
CA LYS A 211 -19.57 -59.49 68.23
C LYS A 211 -21.00 -59.99 68.07
N GLN A 212 -21.61 -59.78 66.91
CA GLN A 212 -22.97 -60.26 66.63
C GLN A 212 -23.07 -61.81 66.65
N ILE A 213 -22.06 -62.51 66.13
CA ILE A 213 -22.00 -63.98 66.21
C ILE A 213 -21.90 -64.42 67.67
N GLU A 214 -21.03 -63.80 68.47
CA GLU A 214 -20.87 -64.10 69.89
C GLU A 214 -22.17 -63.83 70.68
N GLU A 215 -22.89 -62.75 70.38
CA GLU A 215 -24.20 -62.44 70.96
C GLU A 215 -25.25 -63.49 70.58
N ASN A 216 -25.38 -63.83 69.29
CA ASN A 216 -26.29 -64.87 68.82
C ASN A 216 -25.98 -66.24 69.44
N GLU A 217 -24.70 -66.59 69.62
CA GLU A 217 -24.30 -67.83 70.29
C GLU A 217 -24.73 -67.85 71.76
N ARG A 218 -24.67 -66.71 72.47
CA ARG A 218 -25.17 -66.61 73.85
C ARG A 218 -26.69 -66.75 73.90
N ASP A 219 -27.41 -66.07 73.01
CA ASP A 219 -28.87 -66.13 72.94
C ASP A 219 -29.36 -67.54 72.60
N ASN A 220 -28.71 -68.22 71.66
CA ASN A 220 -29.05 -69.60 71.32
C ASN A 220 -28.80 -70.56 72.49
N LYS A 221 -27.73 -70.36 73.27
CA LYS A 221 -27.49 -71.15 74.49
C LYS A 221 -28.58 -70.91 75.53
N LEU A 222 -29.01 -69.67 75.72
CA LEU A 222 -30.11 -69.33 76.64
C LEU A 222 -31.42 -70.00 76.19
N LYS A 223 -31.79 -69.88 74.92
CA LYS A 223 -32.99 -70.55 74.38
C LYS A 223 -32.94 -72.07 74.54
N ALA A 224 -31.80 -72.69 74.25
CA ALA A 224 -31.64 -74.14 74.44
C ALA A 224 -31.83 -74.56 75.91
N THR A 225 -31.37 -73.74 76.86
CA THR A 225 -31.63 -74.00 78.30
C THR A 225 -33.09 -73.82 78.67
N GLU A 226 -33.76 -72.79 78.15
CA GLU A 226 -35.19 -72.54 78.38
C GLU A 226 -36.07 -73.66 77.80
N GLU A 227 -35.79 -74.11 76.58
CA GLU A 227 -36.49 -75.22 75.91
C GLU A 227 -36.35 -76.52 76.71
N LEU A 228 -35.14 -76.82 77.20
CA LEU A 228 -34.88 -78.01 78.01
C LEU A 228 -35.60 -77.95 79.37
N GLU A 229 -35.73 -76.77 79.97
CA GLU A 229 -36.54 -76.57 81.17
C GLU A 229 -38.05 -76.75 80.90
N ALA A 230 -38.54 -76.24 79.77
CA ALA A 230 -39.93 -76.41 79.35
C ALA A 230 -40.26 -77.89 79.12
N GLU A 231 -39.40 -78.62 78.39
CA GLU A 231 -39.58 -80.05 78.14
C GLU A 231 -39.64 -80.87 79.45
N LYS A 232 -38.79 -80.54 80.43
CA LYS A 232 -38.85 -81.15 81.77
C LYS A 232 -40.18 -80.89 82.49
N ARG A 233 -40.79 -79.72 82.31
CA ARG A 233 -42.11 -79.39 82.89
C ARG A 233 -43.21 -80.19 82.17
N ASP A 234 -43.16 -80.29 80.86
CA ASP A 234 -44.15 -81.04 80.07
C ASP A 234 -44.12 -82.54 80.36
N GLN A 235 -42.92 -83.11 80.53
CA GLN A 235 -42.77 -84.52 80.94
C GLN A 235 -43.42 -84.79 82.31
N ARG A 236 -43.29 -83.85 83.27
CA ARG A 236 -43.92 -83.95 84.60
C ARG A 236 -45.45 -83.88 84.50
N ASN A 237 -45.98 -82.96 83.68
CA ASN A 237 -47.42 -82.83 83.47
C ASN A 237 -48.00 -84.10 82.83
N THR A 238 -47.34 -84.62 81.78
CA THR A 238 -47.76 -85.86 81.10
C THR A 238 -47.78 -87.06 82.04
N THR A 239 -46.82 -87.16 82.97
CA THR A 239 -46.80 -88.24 83.96
C THR A 239 -47.94 -88.14 84.97
N GLN A 240 -48.32 -86.93 85.38
CA GLN A 240 -49.49 -86.71 86.23
C GLN A 240 -50.80 -87.09 85.50
N ASP A 241 -50.96 -86.68 84.25
CA ASP A 241 -52.16 -86.99 83.45
C ASP A 241 -52.34 -88.50 83.22
N MET A 242 -51.23 -89.24 83.03
CA MET A 242 -51.25 -90.71 82.93
C MET A 242 -51.70 -91.41 84.23
N GLN A 243 -51.40 -90.84 85.40
CA GLN A 243 -51.84 -91.39 86.68
C GLN A 243 -53.35 -91.18 86.85
N LEU A 244 -53.84 -89.97 86.57
CA LEU A 244 -55.26 -89.63 86.64
C LEU A 244 -56.13 -90.45 85.67
N THR A 245 -55.63 -90.78 84.47
CA THR A 245 -56.36 -91.61 83.51
C THR A 245 -56.51 -93.06 84.00
N LYS A 246 -55.45 -93.66 84.56
CA LYS A 246 -55.53 -95.03 85.14
C LYS A 246 -56.53 -95.12 86.29
N GLU A 247 -56.60 -94.11 87.15
CA GLU A 247 -57.57 -94.06 88.25
C GLU A 247 -59.02 -94.01 87.75
N LYS A 248 -59.28 -93.24 86.69
CA LYS A 248 -60.61 -93.17 86.05
C LYS A 248 -61.00 -94.50 85.41
N GLU A 249 -60.09 -95.15 84.68
CA GLU A 249 -60.34 -96.44 84.04
C GLU A 249 -60.71 -97.53 85.05
N MET A 250 -60.05 -97.56 86.21
CA MET A 250 -60.35 -98.49 87.29
C MET A 250 -61.75 -98.27 87.89
N GLN A 251 -62.17 -97.01 88.05
CA GLN A 251 -63.53 -96.68 88.50
C GLN A 251 -64.60 -97.11 87.47
N ASP A 252 -64.33 -96.92 86.18
CA ASP A 252 -65.27 -97.28 85.10
C ASP A 252 -65.48 -98.79 84.97
N ILE A 253 -64.45 -99.61 85.18
CA ILE A 253 -64.56 -101.08 85.18
C ILE A 253 -65.47 -101.56 86.32
N LEU A 254 -65.32 -100.99 87.52
CA LEU A 254 -66.19 -101.31 88.67
C LEU A 254 -67.66 -100.94 88.40
N ASN A 255 -67.88 -99.78 87.76
CA ASN A 255 -69.21 -99.32 87.40
C ASN A 255 -69.87 -100.20 86.31
N LYS A 256 -69.11 -100.62 85.29
CA LYS A 256 -69.60 -101.55 84.24
C LYS A 256 -70.03 -102.91 84.81
N LYS A 257 -69.28 -103.46 85.76
CA LYS A 257 -69.62 -104.74 86.42
C LYS A 257 -70.96 -104.67 87.17
N LYS A 258 -71.23 -103.57 87.87
CA LYS A 258 -72.51 -103.32 88.56
C LYS A 258 -73.69 -103.18 87.59
N ARG A 259 -73.48 -102.54 86.43
CA ARG A 259 -74.52 -102.38 85.40
C ARG A 259 -74.92 -103.72 84.77
N LEU A 260 -73.94 -104.57 84.42
CA LEU A 260 -74.21 -105.89 83.82
C LEU A 260 -75.07 -106.80 84.72
N GLN A 261 -74.86 -106.78 86.04
CA GLN A 261 -75.68 -107.55 86.98
C GLN A 261 -77.15 -107.08 87.04
N LYS A 262 -77.42 -105.79 86.79
CA LYS A 262 -78.81 -105.27 86.69
C LYS A 262 -79.44 -105.68 85.36
N PHE A 263 -78.70 -105.55 84.26
CA PHE A 263 -79.16 -105.94 82.92
C PHE A 263 -79.59 -107.41 82.84
N PHE A 264 -78.86 -108.35 83.46
CA PHE A 264 -79.27 -109.76 83.44
C PHE A 264 -80.59 -110.04 84.19
N LYS A 265 -80.94 -109.22 85.20
CA LYS A 265 -82.22 -109.35 85.90
C LYS A 265 -83.37 -108.79 85.08
N GLU A 266 -83.15 -107.62 84.46
CA GLU A 266 -84.13 -106.93 83.61
C GLU A 266 -84.47 -107.75 82.35
N ALA A 267 -83.48 -108.37 81.71
CA ALA A 267 -83.68 -109.19 80.49
C ALA A 267 -84.56 -110.44 80.73
N ILE A 268 -84.57 -110.99 81.94
CA ILE A 268 -85.44 -112.12 82.30
C ILE A 268 -86.90 -111.67 82.43
N GLU A 269 -87.14 -110.43 82.88
CA GLU A 269 -88.48 -109.86 83.03
C GLU A 269 -89.04 -109.34 81.70
N GLU A 270 -88.21 -108.72 80.85
CA GLU A 270 -88.61 -108.23 79.52
C GLU A 270 -89.02 -109.35 78.57
N LYS A 271 -88.35 -110.50 78.59
CA LYS A 271 -88.74 -111.64 77.73
C LYS A 271 -90.18 -112.10 77.97
N LYS A 272 -90.67 -111.98 79.21
CA LYS A 272 -92.08 -112.30 79.57
C LYS A 272 -93.07 -111.25 79.08
N ARG A 273 -92.66 -109.98 78.96
CA ARG A 273 -93.50 -108.87 78.46
C ARG A 273 -93.58 -108.86 76.94
N PHE A 274 -92.48 -109.17 76.26
CA PHE A 274 -92.40 -109.16 74.80
C PHE A 274 -93.31 -110.21 74.13
N GLU A 275 -93.48 -111.40 74.72
CA GLU A 275 -94.42 -112.42 74.21
C GLU A 275 -95.90 -111.98 74.26
N LEU A 276 -96.24 -110.99 75.11
CA LEU A 276 -97.58 -110.41 75.19
C LEU A 276 -97.78 -109.25 74.20
N GLU A 277 -96.75 -108.42 73.98
CA GLU A 277 -96.82 -107.26 73.07
C GLU A 277 -96.81 -107.64 71.58
N LEU A 278 -96.13 -108.74 71.21
CA LEU A 278 -96.09 -109.19 69.81
C LEU A 278 -97.49 -109.49 69.24
N LYS A 279 -98.43 -109.94 70.09
CA LYS A 279 -99.82 -110.20 69.70
C LYS A 279 -100.63 -108.93 69.43
N HIS A 280 -100.16 -107.75 69.87
CA HIS A 280 -100.90 -106.49 69.75
C HIS A 280 -100.42 -105.61 68.59
N ASN A 281 -99.13 -105.65 68.24
CA ASN A 281 -98.56 -104.78 67.20
C ASN A 281 -98.91 -105.18 65.75
N ASP A 282 -99.19 -106.46 65.47
CA ASP A 282 -99.61 -106.91 64.13
C ASP A 282 -100.92 -106.23 63.68
N GLU A 283 -101.73 -105.69 64.59
CA GLU A 283 -103.02 -105.04 64.26
C GLU A 283 -102.89 -103.54 63.88
N LEU A 284 -101.75 -102.89 64.15
CA LEU A 284 -101.58 -101.44 63.98
C LEU A 284 -100.88 -101.02 62.68
N GLU A 285 -100.00 -101.85 62.11
CA GLU A 285 -99.16 -101.46 60.97
C GLU A 285 -99.95 -101.20 59.67
N ASP A 286 -101.11 -101.82 59.49
CA ASP A 286 -101.92 -101.68 58.27
C ASP A 286 -102.50 -100.27 58.03
N ARG A 287 -102.51 -99.38 59.05
CA ARG A 287 -103.19 -98.07 58.96
C ARG A 287 -102.29 -96.89 58.53
N ALA A 288 -100.96 -97.01 58.57
CA ALA A 288 -100.06 -95.86 58.41
C ALA A 288 -99.66 -95.51 56.95
N LEU A 289 -99.78 -96.43 56.00
CA LEU A 289 -99.20 -96.26 54.65
C LEU A 289 -99.94 -95.29 53.71
N GLU A 290 -101.17 -94.88 54.02
CA GLU A 290 -102.00 -94.10 53.08
C GLU A 290 -101.71 -92.58 53.05
N VAL A 291 -101.07 -92.01 54.08
CA VAL A 291 -100.99 -90.54 54.26
C VAL A 291 -99.87 -89.87 53.44
N TYR A 292 -98.74 -90.55 53.20
CA TYR A 292 -97.51 -89.90 52.69
C TYR A 292 -97.53 -89.45 51.22
N ARG A 293 -98.49 -89.88 50.37
CA ARG A 293 -98.44 -89.61 48.91
C ARG A 293 -98.83 -88.19 48.48
N LYS A 294 -99.52 -87.38 49.30
CA LYS A 294 -100.16 -86.11 48.86
C LYS A 294 -99.27 -84.85 48.90
N ALA A 295 -98.08 -84.87 49.51
CA ALA A 295 -97.32 -83.65 49.80
C ALA A 295 -96.36 -83.15 48.69
N LYS A 296 -96.03 -83.96 47.66
CA LYS A 296 -94.85 -83.74 46.80
C LYS A 296 -95.03 -82.75 45.62
N ASP A 297 -96.24 -82.39 45.22
CA ASP A 297 -96.49 -81.68 43.94
C ASP A 297 -96.44 -80.13 43.96
N ARG A 298 -96.40 -79.47 45.12
CA ARG A 298 -96.52 -77.99 45.21
C ARG A 298 -95.25 -77.19 44.87
N VAL A 299 -94.07 -77.78 44.93
CA VAL A 299 -92.77 -77.04 44.96
C VAL A 299 -92.28 -76.54 43.58
N ARG A 300 -92.78 -77.07 42.44
CA ARG A 300 -92.16 -76.83 41.11
C ARG A 300 -92.53 -75.51 40.37
N LYS A 301 -93.45 -74.66 40.85
CA LYS A 301 -94.00 -73.52 40.05
C LYS A 301 -93.25 -72.17 40.16
N ILE A 302 -92.31 -71.98 41.09
CA ILE A 302 -91.77 -70.65 41.46
C ILE A 302 -90.58 -70.17 40.58
N HIS A 303 -89.86 -71.03 39.87
CA HIS A 303 -88.52 -70.71 39.30
C HIS A 303 -88.46 -69.94 37.94
N LYS A 304 -89.56 -69.49 37.30
CA LYS A 304 -89.55 -69.03 35.88
C LYS A 304 -89.57 -67.51 35.60
N SER A 305 -89.67 -66.60 36.58
CA SER A 305 -89.97 -65.16 36.32
C SER A 305 -88.79 -64.17 36.30
N LEU A 306 -87.54 -64.58 36.57
CA LEU A 306 -86.42 -63.66 36.86
C LEU A 306 -85.53 -63.22 35.66
N ALA A 307 -85.73 -63.75 34.44
CA ALA A 307 -84.71 -63.68 33.36
C ALA A 307 -84.85 -62.55 32.29
N LEU A 308 -85.76 -61.57 32.42
CA LEU A 308 -86.10 -60.62 31.32
C LEU A 308 -85.54 -59.18 31.45
N LYS A 309 -84.82 -58.80 32.51
CA LYS A 309 -84.46 -57.38 32.79
C LYS A 309 -83.05 -56.92 32.33
N GLU A 310 -82.22 -57.77 31.74
CA GLU A 310 -80.78 -57.48 31.51
C GLU A 310 -80.36 -56.92 30.13
N LYS A 311 -81.29 -56.53 29.22
CA LYS A 311 -80.95 -56.21 27.81
C LYS A 311 -80.96 -54.73 27.36
N GLU A 312 -81.27 -53.74 28.20
CA GLU A 312 -81.52 -52.34 27.74
C GLU A 312 -80.37 -51.31 27.89
N GLU A 313 -79.23 -51.61 28.56
CA GLU A 313 -78.24 -50.55 28.91
C GLU A 313 -77.07 -50.29 27.93
N LYS A 314 -76.92 -51.00 26.79
CA LYS A 314 -75.68 -50.95 25.97
C LYS A 314 -75.62 -49.97 24.78
N ALA A 315 -76.50 -48.96 24.66
CA ALA A 315 -76.66 -48.17 23.41
C ALA A 315 -76.41 -46.64 23.46
N ARG A 316 -75.65 -46.06 24.42
CA ARG A 316 -75.57 -44.58 24.60
C ARG A 316 -74.20 -43.90 24.59
N GLN A 317 -73.09 -44.52 24.16
CA GLN A 317 -71.74 -43.92 24.38
C GLN A 317 -70.83 -43.65 23.17
N THR A 318 -71.29 -43.69 21.91
CA THR A 318 -70.40 -43.58 20.71
C THR A 318 -70.76 -42.48 19.69
N GLN A 319 -71.13 -41.26 20.11
CA GLN A 319 -71.56 -40.19 19.17
C GLN A 319 -71.07 -38.75 19.43
N ILE A 320 -70.11 -38.48 20.34
CA ILE A 320 -69.81 -37.09 20.76
C ILE A 320 -68.40 -36.56 20.39
N ILE A 321 -67.56 -37.28 19.64
CA ILE A 321 -66.16 -36.83 19.40
C ILE A 321 -65.78 -36.87 17.90
N ALA A 322 -66.52 -36.17 17.04
CA ALA A 322 -66.17 -36.02 15.62
C ALA A 322 -66.48 -34.62 15.03
N GLU A 323 -66.65 -33.60 15.87
CA GLU A 323 -66.90 -32.21 15.46
C GLU A 323 -65.86 -31.26 16.10
N GLN A 324 -64.79 -30.91 15.37
CA GLN A 324 -64.18 -29.57 15.44
C GLN A 324 -63.14 -29.32 14.32
N HIS A 325 -63.37 -28.22 13.62
CA HIS A 325 -62.67 -27.62 12.48
C HIS A 325 -61.39 -26.85 12.85
N VAL A 326 -60.46 -26.73 11.88
CA VAL A 326 -59.54 -25.59 11.59
C VAL A 326 -59.13 -25.72 10.11
N SER A 327 -59.05 -24.75 9.20
CA SER A 327 -59.60 -23.40 8.99
C SER A 327 -59.24 -22.97 7.55
N THR A 328 -60.11 -22.17 6.93
CA THR A 328 -60.05 -21.62 5.57
C THR A 328 -59.25 -20.32 5.46
N GLU A 329 -58.31 -20.24 4.52
CA GLU A 329 -57.88 -19.00 3.84
C GLU A 329 -57.44 -19.32 2.41
N GLN A 330 -58.36 -19.17 1.44
CA GLN A 330 -58.03 -18.82 0.05
C GLN A 330 -59.32 -18.30 -0.60
N ALA A 331 -59.58 -17.04 -0.31
CA ALA A 331 -60.58 -16.23 -0.97
C ALA A 331 -59.86 -15.36 -2.03
N ARG A 332 -60.57 -15.08 -3.14
CA ARG A 332 -60.49 -13.86 -3.97
C ARG A 332 -59.55 -13.78 -5.20
N GLU A 333 -59.61 -14.70 -6.16
CA GLU A 333 -58.96 -14.46 -7.48
C GLU A 333 -59.80 -14.71 -8.75
N ALA A 334 -61.05 -15.17 -8.66
CA ALA A 334 -61.81 -15.56 -9.87
C ALA A 334 -62.85 -14.53 -10.38
N LYS A 335 -63.08 -13.39 -9.71
CA LYS A 335 -64.21 -12.48 -10.04
C LYS A 335 -63.82 -11.09 -10.61
N GLU A 336 -62.54 -10.77 -10.81
CA GLU A 336 -62.11 -9.45 -11.33
C GLU A 336 -61.89 -9.37 -12.86
N ARG A 337 -61.96 -10.49 -13.61
CA ARG A 337 -61.58 -10.51 -15.04
C ARG A 337 -62.68 -10.12 -16.03
N ASP A 338 -63.94 -9.99 -15.61
CA ASP A 338 -65.06 -9.81 -16.55
C ASP A 338 -65.55 -8.35 -16.71
N ILE A 339 -65.04 -7.39 -15.93
CA ILE A 339 -65.46 -5.97 -16.03
C ILE A 339 -64.58 -5.16 -17.02
N LEU A 340 -63.38 -5.64 -17.37
CA LEU A 340 -62.39 -4.90 -18.19
C LEU A 340 -62.60 -4.94 -19.71
N LYS A 341 -63.48 -5.80 -20.26
CA LYS A 341 -63.61 -5.99 -21.72
C LYS A 341 -64.59 -5.05 -22.43
N LYS A 342 -65.52 -4.39 -21.73
CA LYS A 342 -66.56 -3.55 -22.35
C LYS A 342 -66.19 -2.06 -22.53
N ALA A 343 -65.05 -1.59 -22.01
CA ALA A 343 -64.62 -0.19 -22.12
C ALA A 343 -63.71 0.10 -23.34
N VAL A 344 -63.31 -0.93 -24.10
CA VAL A 344 -62.36 -0.79 -25.22
C VAL A 344 -63.05 -0.46 -26.55
N GLU A 345 -64.27 -0.96 -26.76
CA GLU A 345 -64.93 -0.91 -28.07
C GLU A 345 -65.51 0.49 -28.43
N GLU A 346 -65.82 1.35 -27.45
CA GLU A 346 -66.34 2.70 -27.72
C GLU A 346 -65.27 3.74 -28.12
N LYS A 347 -63.97 3.49 -27.86
CA LYS A 347 -62.88 4.39 -28.31
C LYS A 347 -62.50 4.20 -29.79
N GLU A 348 -62.75 3.03 -30.36
CA GLU A 348 -62.29 2.70 -31.72
C GLU A 348 -63.14 3.39 -32.81
N ALA A 349 -64.42 3.68 -32.52
CA ALA A 349 -65.31 4.34 -33.48
C ALA A 349 -64.99 5.85 -33.71
N ALA A 350 -64.48 6.56 -32.68
CA ALA A 350 -64.12 7.97 -32.79
C ALA A 350 -62.76 8.23 -33.49
N GLU A 351 -61.90 7.20 -33.57
CA GLU A 351 -60.60 7.24 -34.26
C GLU A 351 -60.73 7.21 -35.79
N VAL A 352 -61.76 6.53 -36.32
CA VAL A 352 -61.89 6.29 -37.78
C VAL A 352 -62.24 7.57 -38.56
N GLU A 353 -63.02 8.48 -37.97
CA GLU A 353 -63.39 9.75 -38.61
C GLU A 353 -62.21 10.74 -38.66
N LYS A 354 -61.33 10.77 -37.63
CA LYS A 354 -60.08 11.56 -37.66
C LYS A 354 -59.11 11.09 -38.74
N ARG A 355 -59.09 9.78 -39.04
CA ARG A 355 -58.22 9.19 -40.08
C ARG A 355 -58.61 9.63 -41.50
N LYS A 356 -59.88 9.90 -41.78
CA LYS A 356 -60.31 10.36 -43.11
C LYS A 356 -59.88 11.81 -43.38
N ALA A 357 -60.02 12.71 -42.40
CA ALA A 357 -59.58 14.10 -42.52
C ALA A 357 -58.03 14.26 -42.60
N GLN A 358 -57.27 13.33 -42.02
CA GLN A 358 -55.82 13.26 -42.20
C GLN A 358 -55.42 12.89 -43.64
N LYS A 359 -56.10 11.92 -44.26
CA LYS A 359 -55.78 11.46 -45.63
C LYS A 359 -55.89 12.56 -46.68
N GLU A 360 -56.91 13.42 -46.61
CA GLU A 360 -57.08 14.52 -47.57
C GLU A 360 -56.02 15.63 -47.41
N ARG A 361 -55.54 15.89 -46.19
CA ARG A 361 -54.40 16.80 -45.96
C ARG A 361 -53.10 16.19 -46.47
N GLU A 362 -52.91 14.89 -46.28
CA GLU A 362 -51.74 14.18 -46.80
C GLU A 362 -51.66 14.24 -48.33
N GLU A 363 -52.77 14.08 -49.04
CA GLU A 363 -52.78 14.12 -50.52
C GLU A 363 -52.40 15.51 -51.06
N LYS A 364 -52.92 16.59 -50.47
CA LYS A 364 -52.53 17.96 -50.84
C LYS A 364 -51.05 18.24 -50.54
N MET A 365 -50.54 17.74 -49.42
CA MET A 365 -49.11 17.82 -49.09
C MET A 365 -48.25 16.98 -50.05
N ARG A 366 -48.72 15.82 -50.50
CA ARG A 366 -48.01 14.99 -51.49
C ARG A 366 -47.87 15.71 -52.83
N ALA A 367 -48.92 16.36 -53.32
CA ALA A 367 -48.86 17.13 -54.58
C ALA A 367 -47.84 18.29 -54.51
N LEU A 368 -47.85 19.09 -53.44
CA LEU A 368 -46.86 20.15 -53.24
C LEU A 368 -45.43 19.60 -53.13
N MET A 369 -45.26 18.45 -52.48
CA MET A 369 -43.97 17.77 -52.39
C MET A 369 -43.49 17.26 -53.75
N GLU A 370 -44.38 16.82 -54.63
CA GLU A 370 -44.04 16.38 -55.99
C GLU A 370 -43.59 17.55 -56.87
N GLU A 371 -44.26 18.70 -56.81
CA GLU A 371 -43.82 19.91 -57.51
C GLU A 371 -42.48 20.42 -57.00
N TYR A 372 -42.27 20.44 -55.67
CA TYR A 372 -40.98 20.81 -55.08
C TYR A 372 -39.88 19.83 -55.49
N ARG A 373 -40.18 18.53 -55.55
CA ARG A 373 -39.24 17.50 -56.04
C ARG A 373 -38.85 17.71 -57.50
N LEU A 374 -39.79 18.10 -58.36
CA LEU A 374 -39.50 18.38 -59.77
C LEU A 374 -38.62 19.63 -59.92
N HIS A 375 -38.91 20.70 -59.18
CA HIS A 375 -38.10 21.91 -59.19
C HIS A 375 -36.69 21.67 -58.63
N ASP A 376 -36.57 20.92 -57.54
CA ASP A 376 -35.30 20.50 -56.95
C ASP A 376 -34.53 19.57 -57.90
N ALA A 377 -35.19 18.66 -58.61
CA ALA A 377 -34.57 17.82 -59.63
C ALA A 377 -33.99 18.65 -60.78
N ALA A 378 -34.72 19.68 -61.25
CA ALA A 378 -34.24 20.59 -62.30
C ALA A 378 -33.08 21.48 -61.82
N ALA A 379 -33.11 21.94 -60.57
CA ALA A 379 -31.98 22.67 -59.97
C ALA A 379 -30.75 21.76 -59.86
N LYS A 380 -30.93 20.51 -59.42
CA LYS A 380 -29.85 19.51 -59.33
C LYS A 380 -29.27 19.15 -60.69
N THR A 381 -30.06 19.07 -61.75
CA THR A 381 -29.51 18.81 -63.10
C THR A 381 -28.68 19.97 -63.62
N ARG A 382 -29.10 21.22 -63.38
CA ARG A 382 -28.30 22.41 -63.70
C ARG A 382 -27.00 22.48 -62.90
N GLN A 383 -27.07 22.27 -61.58
CA GLN A 383 -25.88 22.19 -60.73
C GLN A 383 -24.92 21.10 -61.20
N ARG A 384 -25.42 19.92 -61.60
CA ARG A 384 -24.59 18.84 -62.15
C ARG A 384 -23.91 19.21 -63.48
N GLN A 385 -24.51 20.08 -64.29
CA GLN A 385 -23.90 20.57 -65.52
C GLN A 385 -22.80 21.59 -65.21
N GLU A 386 -23.08 22.56 -64.35
CA GLU A 386 -22.10 23.55 -63.87
C GLU A 386 -20.92 22.86 -63.16
N GLU A 387 -21.19 21.83 -62.33
CA GLU A 387 -20.14 21.01 -61.73
C GLU A 387 -19.28 20.28 -62.77
N LYS A 388 -19.87 19.77 -63.86
CA LYS A 388 -19.09 19.11 -64.92
C LYS A 388 -18.19 20.10 -65.64
N GLU A 389 -18.67 21.31 -65.90
CA GLU A 389 -17.89 22.38 -66.52
C GLU A 389 -16.77 22.86 -65.60
N LEU A 390 -17.05 23.08 -64.32
CA LEU A 390 -16.05 23.39 -63.29
C LEU A 390 -15.01 22.28 -63.17
N ARG A 391 -15.44 21.01 -63.12
CA ARG A 391 -14.51 19.87 -63.10
C ARG A 391 -13.65 19.80 -64.36
N ALA A 392 -14.20 20.05 -65.54
CA ALA A 392 -13.43 20.07 -66.78
C ALA A 392 -12.41 21.22 -66.79
N TRP A 393 -12.80 22.41 -66.32
CA TRP A 393 -11.90 23.55 -66.18
C TRP A 393 -10.79 23.29 -65.15
N GLU A 394 -11.15 22.77 -63.97
CA GLU A 394 -10.19 22.35 -62.95
C GLU A 394 -9.22 21.30 -63.49
N MET A 395 -9.73 20.31 -64.24
CA MET A 395 -8.90 19.26 -64.83
C MET A 395 -7.88 19.85 -65.80
N MET A 396 -8.28 20.81 -66.64
CA MET A 396 -7.36 21.51 -67.53
C MET A 396 -6.31 22.31 -66.75
N GLN A 397 -6.70 23.00 -65.68
CA GLN A 397 -5.74 23.72 -64.83
C GLN A 397 -4.79 22.77 -64.12
N ARG A 398 -5.27 21.60 -63.67
CA ARG A 398 -4.42 20.55 -63.10
C ARG A 398 -3.43 20.03 -64.14
N PHE A 399 -3.83 19.80 -65.38
CA PHE A 399 -2.89 19.39 -66.43
C PHE A 399 -1.82 20.46 -66.70
N LYS A 400 -2.20 21.74 -66.78
CA LYS A 400 -1.22 22.84 -66.94
C LYS A 400 -0.27 22.92 -65.74
N ARG A 401 -0.81 22.77 -64.53
CA ARG A 401 -0.01 22.75 -63.30
C ARG A 401 0.92 21.54 -63.27
N ASP A 402 0.43 20.36 -63.66
CA ASP A 402 1.23 19.13 -63.71
C ASP A 402 2.36 19.23 -64.75
N GLU A 403 2.14 19.89 -65.89
CA GLU A 403 3.21 20.15 -66.87
C GLU A 403 4.28 21.09 -66.31
N TYR A 404 3.86 22.17 -65.65
CA TYR A 404 4.77 23.09 -64.97
C TYR A 404 5.51 22.43 -63.81
N ASP A 405 4.80 21.66 -62.99
CA ASP A 405 5.34 20.88 -61.88
C ASP A 405 6.34 19.83 -62.40
N LYS A 406 6.08 19.19 -63.55
CA LYS A 406 7.05 18.27 -64.17
C LYS A 406 8.33 18.99 -64.61
N GLN A 407 8.22 20.18 -65.21
CA GLN A 407 9.37 20.97 -65.63
C GLN A 407 10.21 21.43 -64.43
N THR A 408 9.57 22.02 -63.43
CA THR A 408 10.21 22.46 -62.18
C THR A 408 10.83 21.27 -61.43
N ASN A 409 10.13 20.14 -61.30
CA ASN A 409 10.68 18.92 -60.69
C ASN A 409 11.91 18.40 -61.43
N LEU A 410 11.97 18.50 -62.77
CA LEU A 410 13.16 18.11 -63.53
C LEU A 410 14.33 19.05 -63.28
N GLU A 411 14.08 20.35 -63.15
CA GLU A 411 15.09 21.35 -62.81
C GLU A 411 15.61 21.18 -61.37
N GLU A 412 14.70 21.02 -60.41
CA GLU A 412 15.04 20.72 -59.02
C GLU A 412 15.82 19.42 -58.90
N ARG A 413 15.46 18.36 -59.64
CA ARG A 413 16.23 17.11 -59.67
C ARG A 413 17.64 17.32 -60.20
N LYS A 414 17.83 18.16 -61.22
CA LYS A 414 19.16 18.50 -61.75
C LYS A 414 19.98 19.26 -60.70
N GLN A 415 19.38 20.25 -60.03
CA GLN A 415 20.04 21.01 -58.96
C GLN A 415 20.39 20.13 -57.76
N GLN A 416 19.46 19.29 -57.31
CA GLN A 416 19.70 18.33 -56.23
C GLN A 416 20.78 17.31 -56.61
N TRP A 417 20.83 16.87 -57.87
CA TRP A 417 21.90 15.99 -58.34
C TRP A 417 23.25 16.69 -58.28
N GLN A 418 23.34 17.94 -58.72
CA GLN A 418 24.55 18.76 -58.62
C GLN A 418 24.98 18.94 -57.16
N GLN A 419 24.07 19.33 -56.27
CA GLN A 419 24.34 19.45 -54.83
C GLN A 419 24.80 18.12 -54.21
N LYS A 420 24.19 16.99 -54.58
CA LYS A 420 24.63 15.66 -54.11
C LYS A 420 26.02 15.31 -54.62
N LEU A 421 26.37 15.73 -55.83
CA LEU A 421 27.69 15.50 -56.41
C LEU A 421 28.75 16.35 -55.70
N GLU A 422 28.46 17.63 -55.47
CA GLU A 422 29.29 18.58 -54.72
C GLU A 422 29.50 18.10 -53.28
N TYR A 423 28.41 17.78 -52.57
CA TYR A 423 28.46 17.22 -51.23
C TYR A 423 29.20 15.88 -51.17
N GLY A 424 29.02 15.03 -52.19
CA GLY A 424 29.78 13.78 -52.32
C GLY A 424 31.28 13.99 -52.55
N ASN A 425 31.67 15.11 -53.15
CA ASN A 425 33.08 15.49 -53.30
C ASN A 425 33.64 16.10 -52.02
N GLU A 426 32.86 16.90 -51.29
CA GLU A 426 33.21 17.41 -49.96
C GLU A 426 33.39 16.27 -48.96
N LEU A 427 32.44 15.33 -48.90
CA LEU A 427 32.56 14.14 -48.06
C LEU A 427 33.80 13.30 -48.39
N ARG A 428 34.19 13.21 -49.66
CA ARG A 428 35.43 12.50 -50.04
C ARG A 428 36.66 13.20 -49.49
N LYS A 429 36.74 14.53 -49.58
CA LYS A 429 37.81 15.33 -48.96
C LYS A 429 37.83 15.17 -47.44
N ASP A 430 36.68 15.26 -46.78
CA ASP A 430 36.55 15.03 -45.34
C ASP A 430 37.00 13.63 -44.92
N ILE A 431 36.69 12.61 -45.73
CA ILE A 431 37.11 11.23 -45.47
C ILE A 431 38.62 11.09 -45.63
N GLU A 432 39.21 11.71 -46.65
CA GLU A 432 40.66 11.73 -46.88
C GLU A 432 41.39 12.46 -45.74
N GLU A 433 40.93 13.64 -45.33
CA GLU A 433 41.46 14.37 -44.16
C GLU A 433 41.33 13.54 -42.87
N LYS A 434 40.16 12.94 -42.61
CA LYS A 434 39.97 12.06 -41.45
C LYS A 434 40.79 10.78 -41.52
N GLN A 435 41.15 10.29 -42.71
CA GLN A 435 42.03 9.14 -42.85
C GLN A 435 43.46 9.53 -42.50
N VAL A 436 43.94 10.69 -42.97
CA VAL A 436 45.25 11.25 -42.59
C VAL A 436 45.32 11.52 -41.09
N ASP A 437 44.25 12.08 -40.49
CA ASP A 437 44.19 12.31 -39.04
C ASP A 437 44.13 10.99 -38.25
N LYS A 438 43.36 9.99 -38.71
CA LYS A 438 43.33 8.66 -38.09
C LYS A 438 44.66 7.92 -38.18
N GLU A 439 45.41 8.09 -39.27
CA GLU A 439 46.75 7.51 -39.41
C GLU A 439 47.73 8.17 -38.44
N ARG A 440 47.60 9.49 -38.20
CA ARG A 440 48.37 10.22 -37.17
C ARG A 440 47.96 9.86 -35.73
N GLU A 441 46.69 9.58 -35.47
CA GLU A 441 46.19 9.20 -34.13
C GLU A 441 46.48 7.73 -33.77
N LYS A 442 46.50 6.84 -34.76
CA LYS A 442 46.71 5.39 -34.55
C LYS A 442 48.13 5.00 -34.15
N GLU A 443 49.13 5.85 -34.33
CA GLU A 443 50.52 5.37 -34.29
C GLU A 443 51.08 5.09 -32.88
N VAL A 444 50.64 5.73 -31.78
CA VAL A 444 51.10 5.33 -30.41
C VAL A 444 50.10 5.68 -29.28
N LEU A 445 49.37 6.80 -29.36
CA LEU A 445 48.77 7.41 -28.17
C LEU A 445 47.41 6.82 -27.72
N GLU A 446 46.56 6.35 -28.63
CA GLU A 446 45.22 5.84 -28.24
C GLU A 446 45.29 4.50 -27.51
N VAL A 447 46.19 3.59 -27.92
CA VAL A 447 46.29 2.26 -27.30
C VAL A 447 46.87 2.36 -25.88
N GLU A 448 47.82 3.25 -25.65
CA GLU A 448 48.40 3.48 -24.32
C GLU A 448 47.44 4.24 -23.41
N ALA A 449 46.76 5.28 -23.92
CA ALA A 449 45.78 6.03 -23.15
C ALA A 449 44.55 5.18 -22.77
N THR A 450 44.07 4.32 -23.67
CA THR A 450 42.96 3.40 -23.37
C THR A 450 43.36 2.31 -22.39
N LYS A 451 44.56 1.73 -22.49
CA LYS A 451 45.10 0.79 -21.49
C LYS A 451 45.21 1.44 -20.11
N ALA A 452 45.79 2.64 -20.03
CA ALA A 452 45.91 3.38 -18.77
C ALA A 452 44.53 3.76 -18.17
N ALA A 453 43.54 4.07 -19.01
CA ALA A 453 42.18 4.34 -18.56
C ALA A 453 41.49 3.07 -18.03
N MET A 454 41.70 1.92 -18.68
CA MET A 454 41.19 0.62 -18.24
C MET A 454 41.85 0.18 -16.93
N GLU A 455 43.16 0.37 -16.77
CA GLU A 455 43.88 0.09 -15.52
C GLU A 455 43.37 0.96 -14.36
N LYS A 456 43.21 2.28 -14.57
CA LYS A 456 42.60 3.17 -13.56
C LYS A 456 41.17 2.75 -13.22
N ALA A 457 40.40 2.28 -14.21
CA ALA A 457 39.04 1.79 -13.98
C ALA A 457 39.04 0.50 -13.15
N ASN A 458 39.96 -0.43 -13.42
CA ASN A 458 40.15 -1.69 -12.71
C ASN A 458 40.64 -1.47 -11.27
N GLN A 459 41.59 -0.56 -11.07
CA GLN A 459 42.05 -0.16 -9.73
C GLN A 459 40.91 0.39 -8.87
N ARG A 460 40.04 1.24 -9.43
CA ARG A 460 38.85 1.74 -8.72
C ARG A 460 37.88 0.62 -8.31
N ILE A 461 37.76 -0.43 -9.13
CA ILE A 461 36.91 -1.58 -8.80
C ILE A 461 37.51 -2.39 -7.66
N LEU A 462 38.84 -2.56 -7.64
CA LEU A 462 39.54 -3.23 -6.54
C LEU A 462 39.46 -2.44 -5.24
N VAL A 463 39.72 -1.13 -5.27
CA VAL A 463 39.59 -0.26 -4.10
C VAL A 463 38.17 -0.35 -3.52
N TYR A 464 37.15 -0.35 -4.38
CA TYR A 464 35.77 -0.56 -3.93
C TYR A 464 35.56 -1.94 -3.29
N GLY A 465 36.16 -2.99 -3.85
CA GLY A 465 36.13 -4.32 -3.24
C GLY A 465 36.77 -4.35 -1.86
N ASP A 466 37.90 -3.66 -1.69
CA ASP A 466 38.61 -3.55 -0.41
C ASP A 466 37.81 -2.71 0.60
N GLU A 467 37.20 -1.59 0.18
CA GLU A 467 36.27 -0.79 0.99
C GLU A 467 35.12 -1.65 1.52
N VAL A 468 34.44 -2.39 0.64
CA VAL A 468 33.35 -3.30 1.02
C VAL A 468 33.86 -4.39 1.97
N LEU A 469 35.07 -4.90 1.76
CA LEU A 469 35.66 -5.92 2.63
C LEU A 469 35.94 -5.37 4.03
N GLU A 470 36.53 -4.18 4.15
CA GLU A 470 36.75 -3.50 5.45
C GLU A 470 35.44 -3.24 6.18
N GLU A 471 34.42 -2.71 5.49
CA GLU A 471 33.07 -2.51 6.06
C GLU A 471 32.44 -3.81 6.55
N SER A 472 32.88 -4.96 6.01
CA SER A 472 32.33 -6.28 6.33
C SER A 472 33.01 -6.95 7.51
N LYS A 473 34.21 -6.52 7.89
CA LYS A 473 35.00 -7.18 8.93
C LYS A 473 34.28 -7.11 10.27
N GLY A 474 34.15 -8.27 10.91
CA GLY A 474 33.52 -8.40 12.23
C GLY A 474 31.99 -8.33 12.24
N VAL A 475 31.35 -7.96 11.13
CA VAL A 475 29.89 -7.86 11.04
C VAL A 475 29.29 -9.08 10.35
N ARG A 476 29.89 -9.54 9.25
CA ARG A 476 29.32 -10.59 8.38
C ARG A 476 30.38 -11.57 7.86
N PRO A 477 29.95 -12.76 7.39
CA PRO A 477 30.85 -13.71 6.76
C PRO A 477 31.55 -13.12 5.53
N LEU A 478 32.88 -13.06 5.55
CA LEU A 478 33.68 -12.42 4.49
C LEU A 478 33.83 -13.29 3.23
N TYR A 479 33.63 -14.60 3.35
CA TYR A 479 33.93 -15.56 2.31
C TYR A 479 33.25 -15.27 0.95
N PRO A 480 31.94 -14.93 0.87
CA PRO A 480 31.29 -14.60 -0.40
C PRO A 480 31.96 -13.43 -1.11
N ILE A 481 32.35 -12.39 -0.36
CA ILE A 481 32.96 -11.16 -0.88
C ILE A 481 34.37 -11.45 -1.37
N ILE A 482 35.19 -12.13 -0.56
CA ILE A 482 36.56 -12.53 -0.91
C ILE A 482 36.57 -13.36 -2.19
N LYS A 483 35.68 -14.35 -2.29
CA LYS A 483 35.58 -15.21 -3.48
C LYS A 483 35.31 -14.39 -4.75
N VAL A 484 34.40 -13.43 -4.70
CA VAL A 484 34.08 -12.58 -5.85
C VAL A 484 35.23 -11.64 -6.18
N ILE A 485 35.93 -11.07 -5.20
CA ILE A 485 37.13 -10.25 -5.44
C ILE A 485 38.22 -11.08 -6.12
N GLU A 486 38.42 -12.34 -5.72
CA GLU A 486 39.35 -13.26 -6.39
C GLU A 486 38.94 -13.58 -7.82
N GLU A 487 37.65 -13.80 -8.09
CA GLU A 487 37.11 -14.00 -9.44
C GLU A 487 37.33 -12.75 -10.32
N ILE A 488 37.07 -11.56 -9.79
CA ILE A 488 37.32 -10.29 -10.46
C ILE A 488 38.81 -10.10 -10.76
N LYS A 489 39.71 -10.43 -9.82
CA LYS A 489 41.17 -10.40 -10.04
C LYS A 489 41.60 -11.35 -11.17
N LYS A 490 40.93 -12.51 -11.33
CA LYS A 490 41.16 -13.44 -12.44
C LYS A 490 40.64 -12.89 -13.76
N GLU A 491 39.46 -12.27 -13.78
CA GLU A 491 38.89 -11.64 -14.98
C GLU A 491 39.74 -10.46 -15.48
N MET A 492 40.39 -9.72 -14.57
CA MET A 492 41.33 -8.64 -14.89
C MET A 492 42.75 -9.12 -15.23
N GLY A 493 43.02 -10.43 -15.18
CA GLY A 493 44.34 -11.00 -15.49
C GLY A 493 45.43 -10.74 -14.44
N LEU A 494 45.07 -10.29 -13.23
CA LEU A 494 46.00 -10.00 -12.14
C LEU A 494 46.45 -11.25 -11.38
N THR A 495 45.68 -12.33 -11.47
CA THR A 495 46.05 -13.64 -10.91
C THR A 495 46.05 -14.71 -12.01
N PRO A 496 47.05 -15.61 -12.03
CA PRO A 496 47.08 -16.69 -12.99
C PRO A 496 45.88 -17.61 -12.78
N SER A 497 45.14 -17.90 -13.87
CA SER A 497 44.05 -18.87 -13.81
C SER A 497 44.63 -20.26 -13.50
N LYS A 498 44.25 -20.84 -12.35
CA LYS A 498 44.68 -22.20 -11.94
C LYS A 498 44.39 -23.27 -13.00
N LYS A 499 43.49 -23.01 -13.96
CA LYS A 499 43.15 -23.89 -15.08
C LYS A 499 44.32 -24.22 -16.01
N LYS A 500 45.38 -23.40 -16.07
CA LYS A 500 46.53 -23.69 -16.96
C LYS A 500 47.44 -24.84 -16.48
N LEU A 501 47.33 -25.30 -15.24
CA LEU A 501 48.17 -26.39 -14.71
C LEU A 501 47.51 -27.77 -14.77
N GLU A 502 46.17 -27.87 -14.76
CA GLU A 502 45.46 -29.16 -14.81
C GLU A 502 44.98 -29.57 -16.21
N GLU A 503 44.96 -28.67 -17.20
CA GLU A 503 44.53 -28.98 -18.58
C GLU A 503 45.65 -29.58 -19.48
N SER A 504 46.84 -29.82 -18.94
CA SER A 504 47.95 -30.42 -19.71
C SER A 504 47.94 -31.95 -19.78
N THR A 505 47.12 -32.66 -18.99
CA THR A 505 47.12 -34.13 -18.94
C THR A 505 45.82 -34.84 -19.33
N VAL A 506 44.72 -34.15 -19.66
CA VAL A 506 43.54 -34.81 -20.23
C VAL A 506 42.88 -33.94 -21.30
N LYS A 507 43.40 -34.03 -22.53
CA LYS A 507 42.65 -33.68 -23.75
C LYS A 507 41.59 -34.75 -23.99
N ALA A 508 40.51 -34.73 -23.20
CA ALA A 508 39.28 -35.42 -23.57
C ALA A 508 38.46 -34.47 -24.45
N GLU A 509 38.34 -34.81 -25.74
CA GLU A 509 37.43 -34.17 -26.68
C GLU A 509 36.00 -34.25 -26.14
N ARG A 510 35.50 -33.14 -25.58
CA ARG A 510 34.08 -32.99 -25.35
C ARG A 510 33.41 -32.73 -26.70
N PRO A 511 32.38 -33.50 -27.10
CA PRO A 511 31.68 -33.24 -28.35
C PRO A 511 31.00 -31.87 -28.27
N ARG A 512 31.31 -31.02 -29.25
CA ARG A 512 30.70 -29.69 -29.42
C ARG A 512 29.18 -29.85 -29.49
N ARG A 513 28.46 -29.39 -28.46
CA ARG A 513 27.02 -29.18 -28.54
C ARG A 513 26.76 -28.15 -29.65
N LYS A 514 26.25 -28.61 -30.78
CA LYS A 514 25.76 -27.77 -31.87
C LYS A 514 24.65 -26.88 -31.32
N TYR A 515 24.93 -25.59 -31.15
CA TYR A 515 23.90 -24.58 -30.98
C TYR A 515 22.99 -24.66 -32.22
N ARG A 516 21.72 -25.02 -32.01
CA ARG A 516 20.69 -24.90 -33.06
C ARG A 516 20.60 -23.41 -33.42
N ALA A 517 21.14 -23.07 -34.59
CA ALA A 517 20.85 -21.80 -35.22
C ALA A 517 19.32 -21.65 -35.32
N ARG A 518 18.80 -20.58 -34.72
CA ARG A 518 17.41 -20.15 -34.95
C ARG A 518 17.20 -20.09 -36.46
N ARG A 519 16.20 -20.85 -36.93
CA ARG A 519 15.72 -20.82 -38.31
C ARG A 519 15.46 -19.35 -38.69
N ARG A 520 16.28 -18.81 -39.58
CA ARG A 520 15.84 -17.69 -40.42
C ARG A 520 14.81 -18.27 -41.37
N CYS A 521 13.57 -17.83 -41.27
CA CYS A 521 12.57 -18.08 -42.29
C CYS A 521 13.13 -17.59 -43.62
N VAL A 522 13.37 -18.52 -44.54
CA VAL A 522 13.61 -18.22 -45.95
C VAL A 522 12.22 -17.91 -46.51
N CYS A 523 11.93 -16.64 -46.75
CA CYS A 523 10.79 -16.25 -47.57
C CYS A 523 11.00 -16.85 -48.97
N PRO A 524 10.04 -17.58 -49.56
CA PRO A 524 10.14 -17.96 -50.96
C PRO A 524 10.13 -16.70 -51.82
N LYS A 525 10.95 -16.70 -52.88
CA LYS A 525 10.99 -15.61 -53.87
C LYS A 525 9.58 -15.39 -54.46
N PRO A 526 9.18 -14.13 -54.75
CA PRO A 526 7.92 -13.88 -55.43
C PRO A 526 7.94 -14.54 -56.83
N VAL A 527 6.84 -15.22 -57.16
CA VAL A 527 6.62 -15.84 -58.48
C VAL A 527 6.33 -14.72 -59.49
N PRO A 528 7.02 -14.67 -60.64
CA PRO A 528 6.73 -13.70 -61.70
C PRO A 528 5.27 -13.81 -62.17
N VAL A 529 4.63 -12.68 -62.43
CA VAL A 529 3.20 -12.58 -62.79
C VAL A 529 2.85 -13.43 -64.03
N ASP A 530 3.82 -13.66 -64.91
CA ASP A 530 3.66 -14.42 -66.16
C ASP A 530 3.45 -15.94 -65.95
N GLN A 531 3.54 -16.44 -64.71
CA GLN A 531 3.32 -17.86 -64.38
C GLN A 531 2.01 -18.10 -63.60
N ILE A 532 1.17 -17.08 -63.44
CA ILE A 532 -0.12 -17.18 -62.76
C ILE A 532 -1.19 -17.47 -63.82
N TYR A 533 -1.57 -18.74 -63.99
CA TYR A 533 -2.76 -19.11 -64.75
C TYR A 533 -4.00 -18.98 -63.86
N TYR A 534 -4.89 -18.05 -64.22
CA TYR A 534 -6.23 -18.01 -63.64
C TYR A 534 -7.09 -19.08 -64.32
N LEU A 535 -7.58 -20.05 -63.54
CA LEU A 535 -8.65 -20.94 -63.98
C LEU A 535 -9.94 -20.10 -64.11
N GLN A 536 -10.52 -20.10 -65.31
CA GLN A 536 -11.82 -19.51 -65.62
C GLN A 536 -12.97 -20.24 -64.92
#